data_AF-A0A1G2L0F9-F1
#
_entry.id   AF-A0A1G2L0F9-F1
#
_cell.length_a   1.000
_cell.length_b   1.000
_cell.length_c   1.000
_cell.angle_alpha   90.00
_cell.angle_beta   90.00
_cell.angle_gamma   90.00
#
_symmetry.space_group_name_H-M   'P 1'
#
loop_
_entity.id
_entity.type
_entity.pdbx_description
1 polymer ?
#
loop_
_entity_poly.entity_id
_entity_poly.type
_entity_poly.pdbx_seq_one_letter_code
_entity_poly.pdbx_strand_id
1 'polypeptide(L)'
;MDKVKNQIRPIYGELRGYLSVAPERENIYNETATNLSRQVNSTIDELNLVSDKNYDKFKVHTNHQQLNGSYRTVLQSLDYRTKLSGLISKLQGEFFSDEQTLPTGPSTVIHTTQNQSQNQQQSVVVDLAMLVAEKRVAYPSGTPERNFLDKLGEALKASKGIQEILQSIFSIATSTGIGFEALKKIFGF
;
A
#
# COMPACT_ATOMS: atom_id res chain seq x y z
N MET A 1 2.14 -7.22 -34.19
CA MET A 1 1.77 -7.07 -32.76
C MET A 1 2.77 -6.16 -32.03
N ASP A 2 4.08 -6.32 -32.25
CA ASP A 2 5.11 -5.58 -31.51
C ASP A 2 5.08 -4.05 -31.66
N LYS A 3 4.71 -3.53 -32.83
CA LYS A 3 4.62 -2.06 -33.05
C LYS A 3 3.55 -1.41 -32.16
N VAL A 4 2.36 -2.03 -32.08
CA VAL A 4 1.25 -1.55 -31.23
C VAL A 4 1.58 -1.76 -29.75
N LYS A 5 2.15 -2.92 -29.38
CA LYS A 5 2.63 -3.20 -28.01
C LYS A 5 3.62 -2.13 -27.53
N ASN A 6 4.55 -1.70 -28.39
CA ASN A 6 5.53 -0.66 -28.07
C ASN A 6 4.91 0.73 -27.93
N GLN A 7 3.85 1.04 -28.68
CA GLN A 7 3.11 2.31 -28.53
C GLN A 7 2.19 2.32 -27.30
N ILE A 8 1.62 1.17 -26.92
CA ILE A 8 0.79 1.03 -25.73
C ILE A 8 1.62 1.05 -24.44
N ARG A 9 2.88 0.58 -24.48
CA ARG A 9 3.76 0.51 -23.30
C ARG A 9 3.89 1.83 -22.51
N PRO A 10 4.17 3.00 -23.12
CA PRO A 10 4.21 4.27 -22.38
C PRO A 10 2.86 4.61 -21.74
N ILE A 11 1.75 4.46 -22.48
CA ILE A 11 0.38 4.71 -22.00
C ILE A 11 0.05 3.80 -20.81
N TYR A 12 0.44 2.53 -20.90
CA TYR A 12 0.31 1.55 -19.81
C TYR A 12 1.10 1.97 -18.56
N GLY A 13 2.33 2.47 -18.74
CA GLY A 13 3.14 3.00 -17.64
C GLY A 13 2.51 4.22 -16.97
N GLU A 14 1.94 5.13 -17.77
CA GLU A 14 1.25 6.33 -17.28
C GLU A 14 0.00 5.99 -16.47
N LEU A 15 -0.86 5.09 -16.97
CA LEU A 15 -2.04 4.60 -16.24
C LEU A 15 -1.66 3.95 -14.91
N ARG A 16 -0.55 3.21 -14.88
CA ARG A 16 0.01 2.63 -13.64
C ARG A 16 0.53 3.70 -12.68
N GLY A 17 1.14 4.75 -13.21
CA GLY A 17 1.51 5.94 -12.45
C GLY A 17 0.31 6.56 -11.76
N TYR A 18 -0.79 6.78 -12.49
CA TYR A 18 -2.03 7.32 -11.96
C TYR A 18 -2.61 6.48 -10.82
N LEU A 19 -2.62 5.15 -10.97
CA LEU A 19 -3.08 4.26 -9.91
C LEU A 19 -2.17 4.29 -8.67
N SER A 20 -0.85 4.41 -8.85
CA SER A 20 0.12 4.38 -7.74
C SER A 20 0.00 5.58 -6.79
N VAL A 21 -0.48 6.72 -7.30
CA VAL A 21 -0.69 7.95 -6.53
C VAL A 21 -2.16 8.18 -6.17
N ALA A 22 -3.04 7.26 -6.56
CA ALA A 22 -4.48 7.41 -6.32
C ALA A 22 -4.79 7.28 -4.83
N PRO A 23 -5.54 8.23 -4.21
CA PRO A 23 -5.89 8.16 -2.79
C PRO A 23 -6.70 6.89 -2.51
N GLU A 24 -6.42 6.19 -1.41
CA GLU A 24 -7.00 4.87 -1.14
C GLU A 24 -8.41 4.92 -0.53
N ARG A 25 -8.70 5.94 0.28
CA ARG A 25 -9.92 5.98 1.11
C ARG A 25 -10.70 7.29 0.97
N GLU A 26 -10.05 8.35 0.49
CA GLU A 26 -10.65 9.68 0.41
C GLU A 26 -11.06 10.02 -1.02
N ASN A 27 -12.28 10.52 -1.17
CA ASN A 27 -12.73 11.08 -2.44
C ASN A 27 -11.92 12.32 -2.81
N ILE A 28 -11.79 12.56 -4.11
CA ILE A 28 -11.12 13.74 -4.64
C ILE A 28 -12.19 14.78 -4.94
N TYR A 29 -11.91 16.05 -4.65
CA TYR A 29 -12.89 17.13 -4.75
C TYR A 29 -12.48 18.22 -5.74
N ASN A 30 -13.50 18.93 -6.22
CA ASN A 30 -13.43 20.18 -6.98
C ASN A 30 -12.49 20.10 -8.19
N GLU A 31 -11.63 21.10 -8.36
CA GLU A 31 -10.75 21.23 -9.52
C GLU A 31 -9.83 20.02 -9.69
N THR A 32 -9.31 19.47 -8.59
CA THR A 32 -8.48 18.25 -8.61
C THR A 32 -9.25 17.06 -9.19
N ALA A 33 -10.53 16.90 -8.83
CA ALA A 33 -11.38 15.83 -9.35
C ALA A 33 -11.59 15.99 -10.86
N THR A 34 -11.88 17.20 -11.32
CA THR A 34 -12.08 17.54 -12.73
C THR A 34 -10.80 17.31 -13.54
N ASN A 35 -9.67 17.76 -13.03
CA ASN A 35 -8.38 17.66 -13.73
C ASN A 35 -7.92 16.21 -13.85
N LEU A 36 -8.02 15.42 -12.77
CA LEU A 36 -7.66 14.00 -12.81
C LEU A 36 -8.58 13.19 -13.73
N SER A 37 -9.90 13.45 -13.70
CA SER A 37 -10.84 12.80 -14.62
C SER A 37 -10.52 13.13 -16.07
N ARG A 38 -10.26 14.40 -16.40
CA ARG A 38 -9.87 14.82 -17.76
C ARG A 38 -8.57 14.15 -18.21
N GLN A 39 -7.56 14.14 -17.35
CA GLN A 39 -6.25 13.57 -17.63
C GLN A 39 -6.34 12.06 -17.92
N VAL A 40 -7.00 11.30 -17.05
CA VAL A 40 -7.20 9.86 -17.27
C VAL A 40 -8.02 9.59 -18.53
N ASN A 41 -9.11 10.31 -18.73
CA ASN A 41 -9.97 10.07 -19.90
C ASN A 41 -9.25 10.41 -21.21
N SER A 42 -8.44 11.47 -21.24
CA SER A 42 -7.60 11.79 -22.40
C SER A 42 -6.56 10.71 -22.69
N THR A 43 -5.98 10.10 -21.65
CA THR A 43 -5.04 8.98 -21.78
C THR A 43 -5.75 7.74 -22.34
N ILE A 44 -7.01 7.50 -21.93
CA ILE A 44 -7.85 6.43 -22.49
C ILE A 44 -8.21 6.72 -23.95
N ASP A 45 -8.45 7.98 -24.33
CA ASP A 45 -8.70 8.36 -25.72
C ASP A 45 -7.47 8.09 -26.59
N GLU A 46 -6.27 8.43 -26.12
CA GLU A 46 -5.02 8.08 -26.79
C GLU A 46 -4.85 6.56 -26.94
N LEU A 47 -5.14 5.81 -25.87
CA LEU A 47 -5.12 4.35 -25.90
C LEU A 47 -6.06 3.79 -26.98
N ASN A 48 -7.29 4.32 -27.07
CA ASN A 48 -8.26 3.91 -28.07
C ASN A 48 -7.72 4.13 -29.49
N LEU A 49 -7.11 5.30 -29.73
CA LEU A 49 -6.52 5.66 -31.02
C LEU A 49 -5.36 4.74 -31.41
N VAL A 50 -4.46 4.43 -30.47
CA VAL A 50 -3.25 3.62 -30.73
C VAL A 50 -3.58 2.15 -30.90
N SER A 51 -4.55 1.64 -30.14
CA SER A 51 -4.88 0.21 -30.11
C SER A 51 -5.95 -0.21 -31.12
N ASP A 52 -6.67 0.75 -31.71
CA ASP A 52 -7.88 0.53 -32.52
C ASP A 52 -8.94 -0.31 -31.78
N LYS A 53 -9.02 -0.10 -30.46
CA LYS A 53 -9.99 -0.75 -29.55
C LYS A 53 -10.74 0.32 -28.74
N ASN A 54 -11.87 -0.07 -28.16
CA ASN A 54 -12.63 0.80 -27.27
C ASN A 54 -12.48 0.40 -25.80
N TYR A 55 -11.95 1.32 -24.99
CA TYR A 55 -11.79 1.23 -23.54
C TYR A 55 -12.63 2.26 -22.79
N ASP A 56 -13.62 2.90 -23.42
CA ASP A 56 -14.43 3.97 -22.83
C ASP A 56 -15.18 3.53 -21.58
N LYS A 57 -15.47 2.23 -21.44
CA LYS A 57 -16.06 1.67 -20.23
C LYS A 57 -15.22 1.90 -18.96
N PHE A 58 -13.93 2.17 -19.13
CA PHE A 58 -12.98 2.48 -18.05
C PHE A 58 -12.81 3.98 -17.80
N LYS A 59 -13.47 4.85 -18.57
CA LYS A 59 -13.49 6.29 -18.28
C LYS A 59 -14.10 6.56 -16.91
N VAL A 60 -13.52 7.52 -16.23
CA VAL A 60 -13.91 7.95 -14.89
C VAL A 60 -14.73 9.23 -14.99
N HIS A 61 -15.76 9.34 -14.16
CA HIS A 61 -16.68 10.45 -14.19
C HIS A 61 -16.70 11.16 -12.85
N THR A 62 -16.83 12.48 -12.89
CA THR A 62 -17.10 13.28 -11.70
C THR A 62 -18.60 13.39 -11.50
N ASN A 63 -19.00 13.49 -10.24
CA ASN A 63 -20.38 13.73 -9.82
C ASN A 63 -20.45 15.06 -9.06
N HIS A 64 -21.60 15.74 -9.12
CA HIS A 64 -21.85 16.87 -8.24
C HIS A 64 -22.57 16.39 -6.98
N GLN A 65 -22.00 16.66 -5.80
CA GLN A 65 -22.57 16.32 -4.51
C GLN A 65 -22.66 17.55 -3.62
N GLN A 66 -23.76 17.67 -2.88
CA GLN A 66 -23.88 18.70 -1.85
C GLN A 66 -23.22 18.21 -0.56
N LEU A 67 -22.21 18.93 -0.10
CA LEU A 67 -21.47 18.64 1.14
C LEU A 67 -21.41 19.91 1.98
N ASN A 68 -21.94 19.84 3.21
CA ASN A 68 -21.99 20.95 4.16
C ASN A 68 -22.59 22.23 3.58
N GLY A 69 -23.67 22.10 2.79
CA GLY A 69 -24.39 23.22 2.19
C GLY A 69 -23.79 23.74 0.87
N SER A 70 -22.61 23.29 0.45
CA SER A 70 -21.98 23.69 -0.82
C SER A 70 -21.96 22.56 -1.84
N TYR A 71 -22.21 22.88 -3.11
CA TYR A 71 -22.02 21.95 -4.21
C TYR A 71 -20.52 21.74 -4.47
N ARG A 72 -20.10 20.48 -4.52
CA ARG A 72 -18.73 20.08 -4.84
C ARG A 72 -18.75 19.09 -5.99
N THR A 73 -17.78 19.23 -6.89
CA THR A 73 -17.47 18.17 -7.85
C THR A 73 -16.68 17.09 -7.10
N VAL A 74 -17.04 15.82 -7.29
CA VAL A 74 -16.48 14.68 -6.56
C VAL A 74 -16.08 13.61 -7.55
N LEU A 75 -14.85 13.14 -7.44
CA LEU A 75 -14.40 11.90 -8.06
C LEU A 75 -14.27 10.86 -6.96
N GLN A 76 -15.08 9.81 -7.05
CA GLN A 76 -15.05 8.74 -6.06
C GLN A 76 -13.74 7.96 -6.19
N SER A 77 -12.95 7.92 -5.11
CA SER A 77 -11.64 7.28 -5.13
C SER A 77 -11.74 5.79 -5.46
N LEU A 78 -12.75 5.10 -4.91
CA LEU A 78 -12.97 3.67 -5.16
C LEU A 78 -13.29 3.40 -6.64
N ASP A 79 -14.18 4.18 -7.26
CA ASP A 79 -14.51 4.03 -8.68
C ASP A 79 -13.29 4.31 -9.56
N TYR A 80 -12.58 5.43 -9.28
CA TYR A 80 -11.36 5.80 -9.97
C TYR A 80 -10.31 4.67 -9.95
N ARG A 81 -10.00 4.14 -8.77
CA ARG A 81 -9.04 3.03 -8.60
C ARG A 81 -9.52 1.75 -9.26
N THR A 82 -10.80 1.42 -9.15
CA THR A 82 -11.38 0.19 -9.72
C THR A 82 -11.31 0.23 -11.25
N LYS A 83 -11.70 1.36 -11.86
CA LYS A 83 -11.65 1.57 -13.31
C LYS A 83 -10.22 1.49 -13.83
N LEU A 84 -9.27 2.18 -13.20
CA LEU A 84 -7.85 2.11 -13.58
C LEU A 84 -7.28 0.71 -13.41
N SER A 85 -7.51 0.05 -12.27
CA SER A 85 -7.01 -1.30 -12.01
C SER A 85 -7.56 -2.32 -13.01
N GLY A 86 -8.84 -2.20 -13.36
CA GLY A 86 -9.48 -3.04 -14.37
C GLY A 86 -8.90 -2.82 -15.77
N LEU A 87 -8.65 -1.57 -16.15
CA LEU A 87 -8.01 -1.25 -17.44
C LEU A 87 -6.58 -1.79 -17.50
N ILE A 88 -5.78 -1.56 -16.46
CA ILE A 88 -4.41 -2.06 -16.35
C ILE A 88 -4.37 -3.59 -16.46
N SER A 89 -5.25 -4.28 -15.73
CA SER A 89 -5.34 -5.74 -15.77
C SER A 89 -5.71 -6.25 -17.17
N LYS A 90 -6.64 -5.56 -17.86
CA LYS A 90 -7.02 -5.89 -19.23
C LYS A 90 -5.85 -5.69 -20.20
N LEU A 91 -5.13 -4.58 -20.10
CA LEU A 91 -3.97 -4.30 -20.94
C LEU A 91 -2.83 -5.30 -20.69
N GLN A 92 -2.60 -5.67 -19.43
CA GLN A 92 -1.64 -6.71 -19.06
C GLN A 92 -1.99 -8.02 -19.77
N GLY A 93 -3.24 -8.48 -19.69
CA GLY A 93 -3.66 -9.73 -20.35
C GLY A 93 -3.62 -9.66 -21.88
N GLU A 94 -3.90 -8.50 -22.48
CA GLU A 94 -4.00 -8.37 -23.94
C GLU A 94 -2.66 -8.13 -24.65
N PHE A 95 -1.75 -7.37 -24.03
CA PHE A 95 -0.52 -6.93 -24.70
C PHE A 95 0.76 -7.37 -23.97
N PHE A 96 0.67 -7.75 -22.70
CA PHE A 96 1.83 -8.03 -21.85
C PHE A 96 1.68 -9.35 -21.09
N SER A 97 0.91 -10.31 -21.61
CA SER A 97 0.62 -11.58 -20.93
C SER A 97 1.88 -12.43 -20.70
N ASP A 98 2.89 -12.19 -21.52
CA ASP A 98 4.24 -12.75 -21.50
C ASP A 98 5.21 -12.02 -20.55
N GLU A 99 4.82 -10.86 -20.02
CA GLU A 99 5.65 -10.04 -19.14
C GLU A 99 5.24 -10.21 -17.66
N GLN A 100 6.21 -10.29 -16.76
CA GLN A 100 5.91 -10.21 -15.33
C GLN A 100 5.31 -8.83 -15.01
N THR A 101 4.22 -8.83 -14.23
CA THR A 101 3.62 -7.59 -13.74
C THR A 101 4.63 -6.79 -12.94
N LEU A 102 5.06 -5.66 -13.49
CA LEU A 102 5.87 -4.71 -12.75
C LEU A 102 5.07 -4.17 -11.55
N PRO A 103 5.71 -3.82 -10.42
CA PRO A 103 5.03 -3.19 -9.29
C PRO A 103 4.55 -1.77 -9.65
N THR A 104 3.26 -1.48 -9.40
CA THR A 104 2.63 -0.17 -9.64
C THR A 104 3.13 0.82 -8.59
N GLY A 105 4.23 1.50 -8.88
CA GLY A 105 4.83 2.52 -8.03
C GLY A 105 5.85 3.34 -8.81
N PRO A 106 6.16 4.58 -8.38
CA PRO A 106 7.21 5.37 -8.98
C PRO A 106 8.51 4.54 -9.00
N SER A 107 9.04 4.31 -10.20
CA SER A 107 10.23 3.50 -10.40
C SER A 107 11.46 4.24 -9.91
N THR A 108 11.88 3.98 -8.68
CA THR A 108 13.30 4.05 -8.37
C THR A 108 13.88 2.67 -8.70
N VAL A 109 14.59 2.57 -9.82
CA VAL A 109 15.30 1.35 -10.21
C VAL A 109 16.39 1.08 -9.18
N ILE A 110 16.06 0.31 -8.13
CA ILE A 110 17.04 -0.39 -7.29
C ILE A 110 16.42 -1.72 -6.86
N HIS A 111 16.89 -2.82 -7.46
CA HIS A 111 16.84 -4.21 -6.99
C HIS A 111 15.87 -4.52 -5.81
N THR A 112 14.57 -4.71 -6.07
CA THR A 112 13.62 -4.98 -4.96
C THR A 112 12.53 -6.01 -5.24
N THR A 113 12.59 -6.79 -6.32
CA THR A 113 11.55 -7.81 -6.59
C THR A 113 11.72 -9.11 -5.78
N GLN A 114 12.81 -9.27 -5.01
CA GLN A 114 12.99 -10.41 -4.10
C GLN A 114 12.65 -10.09 -2.62
N ASN A 115 12.31 -8.83 -2.29
CA ASN A 115 12.13 -8.36 -0.91
C ASN A 115 10.69 -7.99 -0.50
N GLN A 116 9.68 -8.17 -1.35
CA GLN A 116 8.32 -7.70 -0.99
C GLN A 116 7.65 -8.51 0.13
N SER A 117 7.93 -9.81 0.26
CA SER A 117 7.53 -10.61 1.43
C SER A 117 8.37 -10.33 2.68
N GLN A 118 9.57 -9.76 2.54
CA GLN A 118 10.38 -9.28 3.67
C GLN A 118 9.94 -7.90 4.16
N ASN A 119 9.49 -6.99 3.28
CA ASN A 119 9.15 -5.62 3.69
C ASN A 119 7.88 -5.50 4.54
N GLN A 120 6.84 -6.34 4.32
CA GLN A 120 5.71 -6.41 5.25
C GLN A 120 6.10 -7.04 6.61
N GLN A 121 7.07 -7.95 6.62
CA GLN A 121 7.58 -8.52 7.87
C GLN A 121 8.45 -7.51 8.61
N GLN A 122 9.28 -6.74 7.90
CA GLN A 122 10.12 -5.68 8.47
C GLN A 122 9.31 -4.50 9.01
N SER A 123 8.20 -4.10 8.37
CA SER A 123 7.33 -3.04 8.91
C SER A 123 6.75 -3.45 10.27
N VAL A 124 6.28 -4.70 10.40
CA VAL A 124 5.78 -5.23 11.69
C VAL A 124 6.89 -5.30 12.75
N VAL A 125 8.12 -5.67 12.37
CA VAL A 125 9.26 -5.68 13.32
C VAL A 125 9.58 -4.27 13.80
N VAL A 126 9.58 -3.28 12.89
CA VAL A 126 9.86 -1.87 13.23
C VAL A 126 8.76 -1.28 14.11
N ASP A 127 7.49 -1.50 13.78
CA ASP A 127 6.36 -1.03 14.59
C ASP A 127 6.38 -1.64 16.00
N LEU A 128 6.70 -2.93 16.11
CA LEU A 128 6.85 -3.60 17.39
C LEU A 128 8.06 -3.07 18.18
N ALA A 129 9.18 -2.79 17.51
CA ALA A 129 10.36 -2.21 18.16
C ALA A 129 10.08 -0.79 18.69
N MET A 130 9.33 0.02 17.93
CA MET A 130 8.88 1.34 18.39
C MET A 130 7.94 1.23 19.59
N LEU A 131 6.96 0.31 19.54
CA LEU A 131 6.04 0.06 20.65
C LEU A 131 6.78 -0.42 21.91
N VAL A 132 7.76 -1.32 21.76
CA VAL A 132 8.60 -1.77 22.88
C VAL A 132 9.39 -0.61 23.47
N ALA A 133 9.99 0.26 22.65
CA ALA A 133 10.72 1.43 23.11
C ALA A 133 9.82 2.43 23.85
N GLU A 134 8.60 2.67 23.34
CA GLU A 134 7.60 3.52 23.98
C GLU A 134 7.15 2.95 25.33
N LYS A 135 6.74 1.68 25.35
CA LYS A 135 6.27 1.02 26.58
C LYS A 135 7.39 0.90 27.60
N ARG A 136 8.64 0.74 27.18
CA ARG A 136 9.79 0.67 28.07
C ARG A 136 9.82 1.87 29.01
N VAL A 137 9.61 3.09 28.49
CA VAL A 137 9.58 4.33 29.28
C VAL A 137 8.48 4.33 30.37
N ALA A 138 7.37 3.64 30.12
CA ALA A 138 6.24 3.58 31.05
C ALA A 138 6.45 2.65 32.26
N TYR A 139 7.49 1.80 32.26
CA TYR A 139 7.77 0.86 33.35
C TYR A 139 9.09 1.21 34.08
N PRO A 140 9.09 1.25 35.43
CA PRO A 140 10.30 1.49 36.22
C PRO A 140 11.37 0.42 36.01
N SER A 141 12.65 0.82 36.11
CA SER A 141 13.79 -0.11 36.09
C SER A 141 13.67 -1.16 37.20
N GLY A 142 13.90 -2.43 36.85
CA GLY A 142 13.87 -3.56 37.79
C GLY A 142 12.53 -4.29 37.90
N THR A 143 11.46 -3.81 37.26
CA THR A 143 10.20 -4.56 37.21
C THR A 143 10.27 -5.73 36.22
N PRO A 144 9.46 -6.80 36.41
CA PRO A 144 9.33 -7.89 35.45
C PRO A 144 8.99 -7.38 34.04
N GLU A 145 8.07 -6.42 33.91
CA GLU A 145 7.63 -5.79 32.67
C GLU A 145 8.77 -5.05 31.97
N ARG A 146 9.58 -4.31 32.74
CA ARG A 146 10.75 -3.63 32.19
C ARG A 146 11.81 -4.63 31.73
N ASN A 147 12.08 -5.67 32.51
CA ASN A 147 13.04 -6.72 32.14
C ASN A 147 12.60 -7.48 30.87
N PHE A 148 11.29 -7.68 30.69
CA PHE A 148 10.73 -8.25 29.47
C PHE A 148 10.93 -7.35 28.25
N LEU A 149 10.56 -6.07 28.37
CA LEU A 149 10.70 -5.10 27.29
C LEU A 149 12.16 -4.89 26.89
N ASP A 150 13.09 -4.92 27.87
CA ASP A 150 14.52 -4.81 27.63
C ASP A 150 15.04 -6.01 26.82
N LYS A 151 14.69 -7.24 27.24
CA LYS A 151 15.07 -8.47 26.53
C LYS A 151 14.41 -8.58 25.16
N LEU A 152 13.14 -8.18 25.05
CA LEU A 152 12.41 -8.21 23.79
C LEU A 152 12.99 -7.18 22.81
N GLY A 153 13.35 -5.99 23.28
CA GLY A 153 14.02 -4.98 22.46
C GLY A 153 15.34 -5.47 21.87
N GLU A 154 16.15 -6.22 22.65
CA GLU A 154 17.37 -6.85 22.14
C GLU A 154 17.08 -7.99 21.15
N ALA A 155 16.06 -8.83 21.41
CA ALA A 155 15.66 -9.89 20.50
C ALA A 155 15.16 -9.35 19.15
N LEU A 156 14.48 -8.20 19.15
CA LEU A 156 13.98 -7.54 17.94
C LEU A 156 15.11 -6.98 17.06
N LYS A 157 16.25 -6.58 17.64
CA LYS A 157 17.44 -6.15 16.88
C LYS A 157 18.08 -7.29 16.09
N ALA A 158 17.93 -8.53 16.57
CA ALA A 158 18.57 -9.72 16.01
C ALA A 158 17.64 -10.57 15.14
N SER A 159 16.33 -10.31 15.18
CA SER A 159 15.32 -11.17 14.55
C SER A 159 15.30 -11.06 13.02
N LYS A 160 15.11 -12.20 12.34
CA LYS A 160 14.99 -12.29 10.87
C LYS A 160 13.56 -12.50 10.38
N GLY A 161 12.56 -12.56 11.27
CA GLY A 161 11.16 -12.71 10.86
C GLY A 161 10.15 -12.82 12.00
N ILE A 162 8.86 -12.72 11.68
CA ILE A 162 7.74 -12.66 12.64
C ILE A 162 7.64 -13.93 13.50
N GLN A 163 7.92 -15.11 12.95
CA GLN A 163 7.84 -16.37 13.71
C GLN A 163 8.88 -16.41 14.85
N GLU A 164 10.11 -15.94 14.59
CA GLU A 164 11.17 -15.85 15.61
C GLU A 164 10.81 -14.82 16.70
N ILE A 165 10.12 -13.74 16.32
CA ILE A 165 9.61 -12.73 17.26
C ILE A 165 8.57 -13.33 18.19
N LEU A 166 7.58 -14.05 17.65
CA LEU A 166 6.53 -14.66 18.47
C LEU A 166 7.12 -15.67 19.46
N GLN A 167 8.07 -16.50 19.01
CA GLN A 167 8.78 -17.42 19.89
C GLN A 167 9.57 -16.67 20.98
N SER A 168 10.22 -15.57 20.62
CA SER A 168 10.96 -14.72 21.57
C SER A 168 10.04 -14.10 22.60
N ILE A 169 8.86 -13.61 22.21
CA ILE A 169 7.86 -13.06 23.13
C ILE A 169 7.47 -14.08 24.20
N PHE A 170 7.10 -15.31 23.79
CA PHE A 170 6.68 -16.34 24.75
C PHE A 170 7.84 -16.84 25.63
N SER A 171 9.02 -17.03 25.05
CA SER A 171 10.21 -17.45 25.80
C SER A 171 10.63 -16.41 26.83
N ILE A 172 10.67 -15.14 26.43
CA ILE A 172 11.06 -14.04 27.32
C ILE A 172 10.02 -13.87 28.42
N ALA A 173 8.71 -13.86 28.09
CA ALA A 173 7.64 -13.75 29.08
C ALA A 173 7.73 -14.85 30.15
N THR A 174 8.01 -16.09 29.73
CA THR A 174 8.23 -17.21 30.65
C THR A 174 9.47 -16.98 31.52
N SER A 175 10.57 -16.49 30.94
CA SER A 175 11.82 -16.22 31.66
C SER A 175 11.77 -15.03 32.64
N THR A 176 10.86 -14.08 32.40
CA THR A 176 10.69 -12.88 33.24
C THR A 176 9.49 -13.00 34.19
N GLY A 177 8.76 -14.11 34.16
CA GLY A 177 7.59 -14.34 35.01
C GLY A 177 6.36 -13.52 34.63
N ILE A 178 6.27 -13.05 33.38
CA ILE A 178 5.13 -12.28 32.89
C ILE A 178 4.04 -13.24 32.41
N GLY A 179 2.88 -13.18 33.06
CA GLY A 179 1.68 -13.87 32.63
C GLY A 179 0.97 -13.20 31.45
N PHE A 180 0.07 -13.94 30.80
CA PHE A 180 -0.68 -13.46 29.64
C PHE A 180 -1.46 -12.15 29.89
N GLU A 181 -1.99 -11.95 31.10
CA GLU A 181 -2.71 -10.72 31.49
C GLU A 181 -1.79 -9.48 31.51
N ALA A 182 -0.53 -9.65 31.91
CA ALA A 182 0.45 -8.58 31.87
C ALA A 182 0.92 -8.28 30.43
N LEU A 183 1.01 -9.30 29.57
CA LEU A 183 1.25 -9.11 28.13
C LEU A 183 0.13 -8.29 27.47
N LYS A 184 -1.14 -8.62 27.75
CA LYS A 184 -2.31 -7.84 27.27
C LYS A 184 -2.20 -6.37 27.68
N LYS A 185 -1.89 -6.11 28.95
CA LYS A 185 -1.74 -4.75 29.48
C LYS A 185 -0.59 -3.97 28.80
N ILE A 186 0.52 -4.63 28.49
CA ILE A 186 1.66 -4.02 27.80
C ILE A 186 1.31 -3.65 26.36
N PHE A 187 0.67 -4.56 25.62
CA PHE A 187 0.42 -4.40 24.19
C PHE A 187 -0.96 -3.81 23.83
N GLY A 188 -1.88 -3.68 24.79
CA GLY A 188 -3.16 -3.01 24.60
C GLY A 188 -4.23 -3.84 23.88
N PHE A 189 -4.22 -5.16 24.07
CA PHE A 189 -5.25 -6.09 23.57
C PHE A 189 -6.23 -6.51 24.67
#